data_AF-A0A1Q8VDM7-F1
#
_entry.id   AF-A0A1Q8VDM7-F1
#
_cell.length_a   1.000
_cell.length_b   1.000
_cell.length_c   1.000
_cell.angle_alpha   90.00
_cell.angle_beta   90.00
_cell.angle_gamma   90.00
#
_symmetry.space_group_name_H-M   'P 1'
#
loop_
_entity.id
_entity.type
_entity.pdbx_description
1 polymer ?
#
loop_
_entity_poly.entity_id
_entity_poly.type
_entity_poly.pdbx_seq_one_letter_code
_entity_poly.pdbx_strand_id
1 'polypeptide(L)'
;MTPLARIVAGPDAAPTLVLLHGITGSAVSLAEAIDHWAGRGYRVVAVDARGHGLSPKWTSAQLERAGEVLVGDLIAVLEDLDTASRGRAALGLPTSPAP
;
A
#
# COMPACT_ATOMS: atom_id res chain seq x y z
N MET A 1 6.19 6.58 13.44
CA MET A 1 4.74 6.39 13.19
C MET A 1 4.50 4.90 12.96
N THR A 2 3.37 4.36 13.43
CA THR A 2 3.02 2.95 13.15
C THR A 2 2.68 2.79 11.67
N PRO A 3 3.27 1.82 10.95
CA PRO A 3 2.97 1.57 9.54
C PRO A 3 1.49 1.25 9.31
N LEU A 4 0.99 1.59 8.11
CA LEU A 4 -0.34 1.17 7.69
C LEU A 4 -0.37 -0.34 7.38
N ALA A 5 -1.49 -0.98 7.72
CA ALA A 5 -1.77 -2.35 7.32
C ALA A 5 -2.03 -2.42 5.82
N ARG A 6 -1.63 -3.53 5.20
CA ARG A 6 -1.79 -3.75 3.76
C ARG A 6 -1.92 -5.24 3.45
N ILE A 7 -2.70 -5.53 2.41
CA ILE A 7 -2.73 -6.83 1.74
C ILE A 7 -1.76 -6.75 0.57
N VAL A 8 -0.91 -7.77 0.43
CA VAL A 8 0.05 -7.88 -0.68
C VAL A 8 -0.22 -9.18 -1.43
N ALA A 9 -0.37 -9.10 -2.75
CA ALA A 9 -0.62 -10.25 -3.62
C ALA A 9 0.19 -10.16 -4.92
N GLY A 10 0.47 -11.30 -5.53
CA GLY A 10 1.24 -11.40 -6.78
C GLY A 10 2.77 -11.48 -6.57
N PRO A 11 3.55 -11.59 -7.66
CA PRO A 11 4.99 -11.81 -7.60
C PRO A 11 5.77 -10.60 -7.08
N ASP A 12 6.80 -10.81 -6.24
CA ASP A 12 7.60 -9.72 -5.68
C ASP A 12 8.29 -8.81 -6.72
N ALA A 13 8.64 -9.37 -7.88
CA ALA A 13 9.35 -8.68 -8.96
C ALA A 13 8.43 -8.18 -10.07
N ALA A 14 7.11 -8.22 -9.87
CA ALA A 14 6.15 -7.67 -10.81
C ALA A 14 6.01 -6.14 -10.65
N PRO A 15 5.53 -5.43 -11.69
CA PRO A 15 5.08 -4.05 -11.57
C PRO A 15 4.15 -3.87 -10.38
N THR A 16 4.48 -2.91 -9.50
CA THR A 16 3.70 -2.66 -8.28
C THR A 16 2.48 -1.81 -8.60
N LEU A 17 1.29 -2.28 -8.20
CA LEU A 17 0.04 -1.55 -8.27
C LEU A 17 -0.48 -1.30 -6.86
N VAL A 18 -0.52 -0.04 -6.44
CA VAL A 18 -1.06 0.36 -5.13
C VAL A 18 -2.55 0.66 -5.26
N LEU A 19 -3.37 0.02 -4.44
CA LEU A 19 -4.82 0.24 -4.42
C LEU A 19 -5.24 0.96 -3.14
N LEU A 20 -6.08 1.99 -3.30
CA LEU A 20 -6.64 2.79 -2.22
C LEU A 20 -8.16 2.63 -2.22
N HIS A 21 -8.73 2.31 -1.06
CA HIS A 21 -10.18 2.18 -0.91
C HIS A 21 -10.84 3.56 -0.73
N GLY A 22 -12.14 3.64 -1.01
CA GLY A 22 -12.96 4.83 -0.74
C GLY A 22 -13.35 4.98 0.75
N ILE A 23 -14.01 6.10 1.07
CA ILE A 23 -14.58 6.34 2.41
C ILE A 23 -15.49 5.17 2.80
N THR A 24 -15.49 4.78 4.08
CA THR A 24 -16.16 3.60 4.67
C THR A 24 -15.61 2.23 4.27
N GLY A 25 -14.65 2.17 3.35
CA GLY A 25 -14.01 0.92 2.92
C GLY A 25 -12.80 0.49 3.75
N SER A 26 -12.16 -0.58 3.29
CA SER A 26 -10.86 -1.08 3.75
C SER A 26 -10.17 -1.83 2.61
N ALA A 27 -8.94 -2.28 2.78
CA ALA A 27 -8.22 -3.07 1.77
C ALA A 27 -9.00 -4.33 1.35
N VAL A 28 -9.69 -5.00 2.28
CA VAL A 28 -10.49 -6.21 1.95
C VAL A 28 -11.69 -5.90 1.06
N SER A 29 -12.22 -4.67 1.08
CA SER A 29 -13.29 -4.24 0.17
C SER A 29 -12.85 -4.25 -1.30
N LEU A 30 -11.55 -4.37 -1.57
CA LEU A 30 -10.97 -4.43 -2.91
C LEU A 30 -10.61 -5.86 -3.34
N ALA A 31 -11.09 -6.90 -2.66
CA ALA A 31 -10.71 -8.29 -2.92
C ALA A 31 -10.79 -8.70 -4.40
N GLU A 32 -11.90 -8.37 -5.09
CA GLU A 32 -12.03 -8.69 -6.53
C GLU A 32 -11.00 -7.95 -7.40
N ALA A 33 -10.66 -6.71 -7.05
CA ALA A 33 -9.62 -5.96 -7.77
C ALA A 33 -8.23 -6.54 -7.47
N ILE A 34 -7.97 -6.95 -6.24
CA ILE A 34 -6.73 -7.62 -5.84
C ILE A 34 -6.53 -8.88 -6.68
N ASP A 35 -7.53 -9.77 -6.71
CA ASP A 35 -7.47 -11.01 -7.46
C ASP A 35 -7.32 -10.75 -8.97
N HIS A 36 -8.08 -9.80 -9.51
CA HIS A 36 -8.07 -9.45 -10.93
C HIS A 36 -6.68 -8.99 -11.42
N TRP A 37 -6.02 -8.12 -10.65
CA TRP A 37 -4.73 -7.54 -11.04
C TRP A 37 -3.55 -8.46 -10.68
N ALA A 38 -3.62 -9.17 -9.55
CA ALA A 38 -2.62 -10.19 -9.22
C ALA A 38 -2.60 -11.31 -10.28
N GLY A 39 -3.77 -11.75 -10.74
CA GLY A 39 -3.91 -12.70 -11.84
C GLY A 39 -3.37 -12.21 -13.20
N ARG A 40 -3.19 -10.89 -13.36
CA ARG A 40 -2.55 -10.26 -14.54
C ARG A 40 -1.05 -10.04 -14.36
N GLY A 41 -0.47 -10.56 -13.29
CA GLY A 41 0.97 -10.49 -13.05
C GLY A 41 1.42 -9.16 -12.44
N TYR A 42 0.54 -8.40 -11.79
CA TYR A 42 0.94 -7.26 -10.96
C TYR A 42 1.29 -7.70 -9.54
N ARG A 43 2.18 -6.95 -8.89
CA ARG A 43 2.33 -6.97 -7.44
C ARG A 43 1.34 -5.98 -6.83
N VAL A 44 0.21 -6.46 -6.37
CA VAL A 44 -0.84 -5.62 -5.82
C VAL A 44 -0.57 -5.34 -4.34
N VAL A 45 -0.61 -4.07 -3.95
CA VAL A 45 -0.51 -3.61 -2.56
C VAL A 45 -1.77 -2.81 -2.23
N ALA A 46 -2.74 -3.44 -1.59
CA ALA A 46 -3.97 -2.76 -1.14
C ALA A 46 -3.81 -2.29 0.30
N VAL A 47 -3.99 -0.99 0.55
CA VAL A 47 -3.67 -0.34 1.83
C VAL A 47 -4.94 -0.07 2.62
N ASP A 48 -4.93 -0.38 3.91
CA ASP A 48 -5.92 0.17 4.85
C ASP A 48 -5.54 1.61 5.19
N ALA A 49 -6.35 2.59 4.79
CA ALA A 49 -6.11 3.97 5.19
C ALA A 49 -6.17 4.11 6.72
N ARG A 50 -5.51 5.13 7.29
CA ARG A 50 -5.62 5.43 8.72
C ARG A 50 -7.09 5.51 9.15
N GLY A 51 -7.38 4.93 10.31
CA GLY A 51 -8.75 4.77 10.83
C GLY A 51 -9.51 3.54 10.30
N HIS A 52 -9.09 2.96 9.19
CA HIS A 52 -9.80 1.86 8.52
C HIS A 52 -9.08 0.53 8.70
N GLY A 53 -9.82 -0.57 8.52
CA GLY A 53 -9.31 -1.93 8.64
C GLY A 53 -8.43 -2.14 9.88
N LEU A 54 -7.25 -2.71 9.65
CA LEU A 54 -6.24 -3.01 10.67
C LEU A 54 -5.21 -1.90 10.85
N SER A 55 -5.33 -0.79 10.12
CA SER A 55 -4.46 0.37 10.27
C SER A 55 -4.72 1.13 11.58
N PRO A 56 -3.71 1.89 12.08
CA PRO A 56 -3.86 2.71 13.28
C PRO A 56 -5.08 3.62 13.22
N LYS A 57 -5.73 3.83 14.37
CA LYS A 57 -6.86 4.77 14.48
C LYS A 57 -6.40 6.22 14.56
N TRP A 58 -7.33 7.13 14.29
CA TRP A 58 -7.13 8.56 14.37
C TRP A 58 -6.90 9.02 15.81
N THR A 59 -5.99 9.98 16.00
CA THR A 59 -6.07 10.91 17.13
C THR A 59 -6.92 12.13 16.73
N SER A 60 -7.45 12.87 17.70
CA SER A 60 -8.24 14.09 17.42
C SER A 60 -7.45 15.10 16.58
N ALA A 61 -6.18 15.35 16.94
CA ALA A 61 -5.31 16.27 16.20
C ALA A 61 -5.01 15.80 14.76
N GLN A 62 -4.95 14.49 14.52
CA GLN A 62 -4.81 13.97 13.15
C GLN A 62 -6.10 14.15 12.35
N LEU A 63 -7.26 13.99 12.98
CA LEU A 63 -8.55 14.10 12.31
C LEU A 63 -8.84 15.54 11.87
N GLU A 64 -8.41 16.55 12.64
CA GLU A 64 -8.49 17.97 12.27
C GLU A 64 -7.72 18.30 10.97
N ARG A 65 -6.75 17.45 10.61
CA ARG A 65 -5.89 17.57 9.43
C ARG A 65 -5.89 16.29 8.60
N ALA A 66 -7.07 15.65 8.50
CA ALA A 66 -7.19 14.31 7.94
C ALA A 66 -6.64 14.22 6.52
N GLY A 67 -6.85 15.25 5.69
CA GLY A 67 -6.33 15.29 4.33
C GLY A 67 -4.80 15.20 4.27
N GLU A 68 -4.09 16.05 5.02
CA GLU A 68 -2.62 16.02 5.01
C GLU A 68 -2.06 14.75 5.64
N VAL A 69 -2.72 14.21 6.67
CA VAL A 69 -2.31 12.95 7.30
C VAL A 69 -2.47 11.78 6.32
N LEU A 70 -3.58 11.68 5.59
CA LEU A 70 -3.77 10.63 4.58
C LEU A 70 -2.74 10.70 3.45
N VAL A 71 -2.42 11.91 2.97
CA VAL A 71 -1.39 12.12 1.95
C VAL A 71 -0.02 11.70 2.49
N GLY A 72 0.34 12.14 3.71
CA GLY A 72 1.60 11.77 4.35
C GLY A 72 1.73 10.27 4.57
N ASP A 73 0.66 9.61 4.99
CA ASP A 73 0.64 8.15 5.15
C ASP A 73 0.85 7.43 3.80
N LEU A 74 0.21 7.90 2.72
CA LEU A 74 0.39 7.31 1.39
C LEU A 74 1.82 7.51 0.87
N ILE A 75 2.39 8.69 1.05
CA ILE A 75 3.80 8.96 0.68
C ILE A 75 4.72 8.00 1.43
N ALA A 76 4.53 7.84 2.74
CA ALA A 76 5.34 6.92 3.55
C ALA A 76 5.22 5.46 3.06
N VAL A 77 4.05 5.02 2.61
CA VAL A 77 3.88 3.69 2.00
C VAL A 77 4.68 3.58 0.69
N LEU A 78 4.63 4.60 -0.17
CA LEU A 78 5.35 4.60 -1.44
C LEU A 78 6.88 4.61 -1.24
N GLU A 79 7.38 5.41 -0.31
CA GLU A 79 8.81 5.47 0.05
C GLU A 79 9.31 4.14 0.64
N ASP A 80 8.50 3.47 1.45
CA ASP A 80 8.80 2.14 1.98
C ASP A 80 8.87 1.08 0.88
N LEU A 81 7.92 1.10 -0.06
CA LEU A 81 7.92 0.18 -1.21
C LEU A 81 9.12 0.39 -2.13
N ASP A 82 9.49 1.64 -2.38
CA ASP A 82 10.66 2.03 -3.16
C ASP A 82 11.97 1.63 -2.46
N THR A 83 12.05 1.82 -1.14
CA THR A 83 13.18 1.35 -0.32
C THR A 83 13.31 -0.17 -0.35
N ALA A 84 12.19 -0.91 -0.24
CA ALA A 84 12.19 -2.35 -0.37
C ALA A 84 12.67 -2.81 -1.77
N SER A 85 12.23 -2.11 -2.83
CA SER A 85 12.67 -2.39 -4.21
C SER A 85 14.18 -2.21 -4.37
N ARG A 86 14.74 -1.08 -3.90
CA ARG A 86 16.20 -0.85 -3.88
C ARG A 86 16.94 -1.89 -3.06
N GLY A 87 16.41 -2.27 -1.90
CA GLY A 87 16.99 -3.31 -1.05
C GLY A 87 17.10 -4.64 -1.78
N ARG A 88 16.07 -5.04 -2.53
CA ARG A 88 16.09 -6.23 -3.37
C ARG A 88 17.16 -6.14 -4.46
N ALA A 89 17.27 -5.01 -5.15
CA ALA A 89 18.31 -4.79 -6.17
C ALA A 89 19.72 -4.93 -5.56
N ALA A 90 19.96 -4.31 -4.41
CA ALA A 90 21.24 -4.36 -3.71
C ALA A 90 21.64 -5.78 -3.28
N LEU A 91 20.65 -6.65 -3.04
CA LEU A 91 20.83 -8.07 -2.71
C LEU A 91 20.90 -8.98 -3.95
N GLY A 92 20.86 -8.43 -5.17
CA GLY A 92 20.81 -9.22 -6.41
C GLY A 92 19.50 -10.00 -6.60
N LEU A 93 18.44 -9.63 -5.87
CA LEU A 93 17.12 -10.25 -6.01
C LEU A 93 16.38 -9.63 -7.20
N PRO A 94 15.49 -10.40 -7.87
CA PRO A 94 14.63 -9.85 -8.91
C PRO A 94 13.81 -8.65 -8.41
N THR A 95 13.82 -7.56 -9.17
CA THR A 95 13.05 -6.34 -8.92
C THR A 95 12.04 -6.07 -10.01
N SER A 96 11.02 -5.29 -9.69
CA SER A 96 10.12 -4.74 -10.71
C SER A 96 10.91 -4.05 -11.81
N PRO A 97 10.52 -4.20 -13.09
CA PRO A 97 11.01 -3.32 -14.14
C PRO A 97 10.67 -1.86 -13.80
N ALA A 98 11.52 -0.94 -14.26
CA ALA A 98 11.21 0.49 -14.20
C ALA A 98 9.93 0.78 -15.01
N PRO A 99 9.11 1.76 -14.59
CA PRO A 99 7.92 2.17 -15.32
C PRO A 99 8.26 2.70 -16.72
#